data_AF-A0A7K4CG08-F1
#
_entry.id   AF-A0A7K4CG08-F1
#
_cell.length_a   1.000
_cell.length_b   1.000
_cell.length_c   1.000
_cell.angle_alpha   90.00
_cell.angle_beta   90.00
_cell.angle_gamma   90.00
#
_symmetry.space_group_name_H-M   'P 1'
#
loop_
_entity.id
_entity.type
_entity.pdbx_description
1 polymer ?
#
loop_
_entity_poly.entity_id
_entity_poly.type
_entity_poly.pdbx_seq_one_letter_code
_entity_poly.pdbx_strand_id
1 'polypeptide(L)'
;MRRPVLFGRLFSDYPPPLCRNPVHSAVLSALFPGLGQVYNYQIVRGLVFAIVFIIFIPLILPAVFLWCVAVWDAYSYAKKINEKPQTVSE
;
A
#
# COMPACT_ATOMS: atom_id res chain seq x y z
N MET A 1 2.09 20.34 -37.75
CA MET A 1 0.86 20.53 -36.97
C MET A 1 0.28 19.17 -36.57
N ARG A 2 0.42 18.76 -35.31
CA ARG A 2 -0.40 17.73 -34.67
C ARG A 2 -0.54 18.12 -33.20
N ARG A 3 -1.74 18.54 -32.79
CA ARG A 3 -2.10 18.57 -31.37
C ARG A 3 -3.15 17.48 -31.15
N PRO A 4 -2.79 16.35 -30.53
CA PRO A 4 -3.78 15.48 -29.93
C PRO A 4 -3.54 15.45 -28.42
N VAL A 5 -4.23 16.29 -27.66
CA VAL A 5 -4.55 16.06 -26.23
C VAL A 5 -5.68 17.00 -25.82
N LEU A 6 -6.83 16.88 -26.49
CA LEU A 6 -8.08 17.48 -25.99
C LEU A 6 -8.52 16.83 -24.67
N PHE A 7 -8.09 15.57 -24.44
CA PHE A 7 -8.30 14.83 -23.20
C PHE A 7 -7.68 15.52 -21.98
N GLY A 8 -6.58 16.28 -22.14
CA GLY A 8 -5.90 16.93 -21.02
C GLY A 8 -6.61 18.17 -20.45
N ARG A 9 -7.52 18.80 -21.21
CA ARG A 9 -8.22 20.02 -20.77
C ARG A 9 -9.54 19.72 -20.08
N LEU A 10 -10.24 18.67 -20.50
CA LEU A 10 -11.52 18.28 -19.91
C LEU A 10 -11.42 17.80 -18.45
N PHE A 11 -10.22 17.47 -17.99
CA PHE A 11 -9.91 17.08 -16.61
C PHE A 11 -9.01 18.07 -15.87
N SER A 12 -8.74 19.26 -16.45
CA SER A 12 -7.84 20.28 -15.88
C SER A 12 -8.57 21.55 -15.42
N ASP A 13 -9.89 21.58 -15.49
CA ASP A 13 -10.69 22.69 -14.95
C ASP A 13 -10.88 22.50 -13.44
N TYR A 14 -9.77 22.54 -12.70
CA TYR A 14 -9.81 22.70 -11.25
C TYR A 14 -10.08 24.18 -10.95
N PRO A 15 -11.10 24.53 -10.15
CA PRO A 15 -11.19 25.89 -9.63
C PRO A 15 -9.91 26.20 -8.84
N PRO A 16 -9.37 27.44 -8.90
CA PRO A 16 -8.17 27.81 -8.17
C PRO A 16 -8.37 27.51 -6.68
N PRO A 17 -7.42 26.85 -6.00
CA PRO A 17 -7.64 26.36 -4.65
C PRO A 17 -7.86 27.52 -3.67
N LEU A 18 -9.05 27.54 -3.05
CA LEU A 18 -9.22 28.14 -1.72
C LEU A 18 -8.18 27.47 -0.81
N CYS A 19 -7.35 28.27 -0.13
CA CYS A 19 -6.20 27.85 0.68
C CYS A 19 -6.45 26.53 1.43
N ARG A 20 -5.94 25.40 0.90
CA ARG A 20 -6.11 24.09 1.52
C ARG A 20 -4.91 23.76 2.38
N ASN A 21 -5.16 23.16 3.54
CA ASN A 21 -4.09 22.74 4.42
C ASN A 21 -3.43 21.45 3.87
N PRO A 22 -2.15 21.50 3.47
CA PRO A 22 -1.45 20.34 2.90
C PRO A 22 -1.34 19.17 3.88
N VAL A 23 -1.27 19.47 5.19
CA VAL A 23 -1.21 18.44 6.24
C VAL A 23 -2.49 17.62 6.29
N HIS A 24 -3.65 18.26 6.16
CA HIS A 24 -4.94 17.55 6.14
C HIS A 24 -5.05 16.61 4.93
N SER A 25 -4.55 17.05 3.76
CA SER A 25 -4.51 16.21 2.56
C SER A 25 -3.62 14.98 2.76
N ALA A 26 -2.44 15.17 3.37
CA ALA A 26 -1.50 14.08 3.63
C ALA A 26 -2.08 13.06 4.63
N VAL A 27 -2.69 13.53 5.72
CA VAL A 27 -3.32 12.67 6.73
C VAL A 27 -4.47 11.86 6.12
N LEU A 28 -5.29 12.49 5.27
CA LEU A 28 -6.36 11.77 4.56
C LEU A 28 -5.80 10.67 3.65
N SER A 29 -4.75 10.96 2.87
CA SER A 29 -4.09 9.92 2.05
C SER A 29 -3.38 8.84 2.87
N ALA A 30 -2.95 9.13 4.10
CA ALA A 30 -2.33 8.14 4.99
C ALA A 30 -3.36 7.12 5.53
N LEU A 31 -4.62 7.54 5.73
CA LEU A 31 -5.70 6.62 6.13
C LEU A 31 -6.11 5.69 4.99
N PHE A 32 -6.22 6.22 3.77
CA PHE A 32 -6.48 5.42 2.59
C PHE A 32 -5.93 6.14 1.34
N PRO A 33 -5.15 5.44 0.49
CA PRO A 33 -4.62 6.03 -0.74
C PRO A 33 -5.73 6.57 -1.63
N GLY A 34 -5.63 7.85 -2.01
CA GLY A 34 -6.61 8.53 -2.84
C GLY A 34 -7.49 9.56 -2.12
N LEU A 35 -7.64 9.49 -0.79
CA LEU A 35 -8.52 10.41 -0.06
C LEU A 35 -8.02 11.86 -0.05
N GLY A 36 -6.72 12.10 0.11
CA GLY A 36 -6.15 13.44 0.01
C GLY A 36 -6.29 14.04 -1.39
N GLN A 37 -6.32 13.22 -2.44
CA GLN A 37 -6.59 13.66 -3.80
C GLN A 37 -8.07 14.04 -3.98
N VAL A 38 -9.00 13.27 -3.39
CA VAL A 38 -10.43 13.63 -3.35
C VAL A 38 -10.65 14.95 -2.58
N TYR A 39 -9.99 15.13 -1.44
CA TYR A 39 -10.01 16.38 -0.70
C TYR A 39 -9.52 17.55 -1.54
N ASN A 40 -8.53 17.34 -2.41
CA ASN A 40 -8.01 18.33 -3.35
C ASN A 40 -8.83 18.47 -4.66
N TYR A 41 -10.05 17.93 -4.73
CA TYR A 41 -10.89 17.82 -5.94
C TYR A 41 -10.24 17.07 -7.12
N GLN A 42 -9.12 16.38 -6.91
CA GLN A 42 -8.44 15.55 -7.90
C GLN A 42 -9.03 14.14 -7.92
N ILE A 43 -10.32 14.03 -8.24
CA ILE A 43 -11.09 12.76 -8.15
C ILE A 43 -10.47 11.64 -8.99
N VAL A 44 -10.10 11.94 -10.25
CA VAL A 44 -9.50 10.94 -11.15
C VAL A 44 -8.20 10.38 -10.56
N ARG A 45 -7.33 11.24 -10.03
CA ARG A 45 -6.07 10.81 -9.40
C ARG A 45 -6.33 10.01 -8.13
N GLY A 46 -7.29 10.45 -7.31
CA GLY A 46 -7.68 9.73 -6.10
C GLY A 46 -8.20 8.32 -6.40
N LEU A 47 -9.03 8.20 -7.43
CA LEU A 47 -9.57 6.92 -7.87
C LEU A 47 -8.47 5.98 -8.39
N VAL A 48 -7.50 6.49 -9.16
CA VAL A 48 -6.36 5.69 -9.63
C VAL A 48 -5.56 5.14 -8.45
N PHE A 49 -5.24 5.97 -7.45
CA PHE A 49 -4.53 5.48 -6.26
C PHE A 49 -5.32 4.44 -5.47
N ALA A 50 -6.63 4.65 -5.30
CA ALA A 50 -7.51 3.70 -4.63
C ALA A 50 -7.56 2.34 -5.32
N ILE A 51 -7.75 2.32 -6.65
CA ILE A 51 -7.82 1.08 -7.45
C ILE A 51 -6.49 0.32 -7.37
N VAL A 52 -5.37 1.01 -7.57
CA VAL A 52 -4.04 0.39 -7.46
C VAL A 52 -3.87 -0.21 -6.07
N PHE A 53 -4.18 0.52 -5.00
CA PHE A 53 -4.06 -0.01 -3.64
C PHE A 53 -4.90 -1.27 -3.42
N ILE A 54 -6.16 -1.28 -3.88
CA ILE A 54 -7.07 -2.44 -3.76
C ILE A 54 -6.55 -3.66 -4.53
N ILE A 55 -5.91 -3.47 -5.68
CA ILE A 55 -5.35 -4.56 -6.48
C ILE A 55 -4.14 -5.19 -5.79
N PHE A 56 -3.28 -4.38 -5.15
CA PHE A 56 -2.02 -4.86 -4.58
C PHE A 56 -2.11 -5.28 -3.11
N ILE A 57 -3.03 -4.75 -2.31
CA ILE A 57 -3.16 -5.10 -0.89
C ILE A 57 -3.37 -6.62 -0.63
N PRO A 58 -4.13 -7.38 -1.46
CA PRO A 58 -4.32 -8.81 -1.25
C PRO A 58 -3.06 -9.63 -1.54
N LEU A 59 -2.03 -9.06 -2.17
CA LEU A 59 -0.75 -9.73 -2.38
C LEU A 59 0.17 -9.59 -1.15
N ILE A 60 0.06 -8.49 -0.42
CA ILE A 60 0.91 -8.20 0.74
C ILE A 60 0.49 -9.05 1.95
N LEU A 61 -0.81 -9.16 2.23
CA LEU A 61 -1.32 -9.90 3.39
C LEU A 61 -0.88 -11.38 3.44
N PRO A 62 -1.04 -12.20 2.39
CA PRO A 62 -0.61 -13.60 2.41
C PRO A 62 0.91 -13.73 2.46
N ALA A 63 1.67 -12.79 1.88
CA ALA A 63 3.13 -12.79 1.94
C ALA A 63 3.62 -12.56 3.38
N VAL A 64 3.06 -11.58 4.09
CA VAL A 64 3.36 -11.32 5.50
C VAL A 64 2.95 -12.51 6.37
N PHE A 65 1.77 -13.10 6.11
CA PHE A 65 1.31 -14.30 6.81
C PHE A 65 2.28 -15.48 6.66
N LEU A 66 2.67 -15.80 5.41
CA LEU A 66 3.62 -16.87 5.11
C LEU A 66 4.97 -16.62 5.79
N TRP A 67 5.45 -15.37 5.77
CA TRP A 67 6.68 -15.00 6.46
C TRP A 67 6.63 -15.28 7.97
N CYS A 68 5.53 -14.90 8.64
CA CYS A 68 5.32 -15.20 10.05
C CYS A 68 5.30 -16.72 10.32
N VAL A 69 4.63 -17.50 9.47
CA VAL A 69 4.61 -18.98 9.57
C VAL A 69 6.00 -19.56 9.41
N ALA A 70 6.78 -19.09 8.44
CA ALA A 70 8.14 -19.57 8.20
C ALA A 70 9.08 -19.28 9.39
N VAL A 71 8.97 -18.08 9.99
CA VAL A 71 9.71 -17.73 11.20
C VAL A 71 9.34 -18.65 12.37
N TRP A 72 8.04 -18.89 12.57
CA TRP A 72 7.56 -19.81 13.60
C TRP A 72 8.07 -21.24 13.40
N ASP A 73 8.03 -21.74 12.16
CA ASP A 73 8.47 -23.09 11.82
C ASP A 73 9.96 -23.27 12.09
N ALA A 74 10.80 -22.33 11.64
CA ALA A 74 12.24 -22.35 11.89
C ALA A 74 12.59 -22.35 13.39
N TYR A 75 11.90 -21.52 14.19
CA TYR A 75 12.06 -21.50 15.64
C TYR A 75 11.66 -22.84 16.28
N SER A 76 10.49 -23.35 15.90
CA SER A 76 9.95 -24.60 16.44
C SER A 76 10.86 -25.80 16.12
N TYR A 77 11.46 -25.82 14.93
CA TYR A 77 12.38 -26.86 14.52
C TYR A 77 13.71 -26.79 15.29
N ALA A 78 14.31 -25.60 15.40
CA ALA A 78 15.54 -25.40 16.18
C ALA A 78 15.35 -25.80 17.65
N LYS A 79 14.19 -25.46 18.24
CA LYS A 79 13.85 -25.85 19.61
C LYS A 79 13.81 -27.37 19.77
N LYS A 80 13.17 -28.10 18.86
CA LYS A 80 13.10 -29.58 18.89
C LYS A 80 14.49 -30.25 18.80
N ILE A 81 15.43 -29.66 18.05
CA ILE A 81 16.81 -30.16 17.98
C ILE A 81 17.52 -29.94 19.30
N ASN A 82 17.39 -28.74 19.89
CA ASN A 82 18.08 -28.38 21.13
C ASN A 82 17.51 -29.13 22.36
N GLU A 83 16.21 -29.47 22.33
CA GLU A 83 15.55 -30.23 23.39
C GLU A 83 15.89 -31.72 23.38
N LYS A 84 16.38 -32.26 22.26
CA LYS A 84 16.95 -33.61 22.23
C LYS A 84 18.42 -33.48 22.62
N PRO A 85 18.84 -33.92 23.83
CA PRO A 85 20.26 -34.02 24.13
C PRO A 85 20.89 -34.86 23.02
N GLN A 86 21.96 -34.37 22.42
CA GLN A 86 22.77 -35.12 21.46
C GLN A 86 23.41 -36.30 22.21
N THR A 87 22.66 -37.35 22.50
CA THR A 87 23.21 -38.65 22.91
C THR A 87 23.80 -39.29 21.66
N VAL A 88 24.88 -38.69 21.18
CA VAL A 88 25.80 -39.30 20.23
C VAL A 88 27.05 -39.65 21.02
N SER A 89 27.04 -40.84 21.63
CA SER A 89 28.17 -41.64 22.15
C SER A 89 27.52 -42.69 23.07
N GLU A 90 27.49 -44.00 22.80
CA GLU A 90 28.28 -44.89 21.93
C GLU A 90 27.37 -45.96 21.30
#